data_AF-A0A6P0LLF0-F1
#
_entry.id   AF-A0A6P0LLF0-F1
#
_cell.length_a   1.000
_cell.length_b   1.000
_cell.length_c   1.000
_cell.angle_alpha   90.00
_cell.angle_beta   90.00
_cell.angle_gamma   90.00
#
_symmetry.space_group_name_H-M   'P 1'
#
loop_
_entity.id
_entity.type
_entity.pdbx_description
1 polymer ?
#
loop_
_entity_poly.entity_id
_entity_poly.type
_entity_poly.pdbx_seq_one_letter_code
_entity_poly.pdbx_strand_id
1 'polypeptide(L)'
;MAVLDFSEQDLVGNSFNGQNLNGSTFFKATLTNVSFVDTKLRGTNFEETNWLNVNASNANFRPSATFPTTTLFRATLENVNLSGANLREVNLSEISTNGIDLSNAQLQDANLFKAELSGEQSERPNLTGANFTRANLTQANLKAADLTDANFTDANLQGASLEANLIVNTNFTGVDFTGVGFTDITLSNATFDLANLSGVQWTDVSALGGATSTNSSFRGADLTNFSAEDLNLGGADFSAFDANTPTILTGVSLADTLLNDANFTGVSAEGIFLEDANLTNANFTGADLSNANLNRAILTGAVLTGGVELDNAFLEGVDLTGVDLTGADLTGAKLKGANLTGADLSGVDLSGADLTEAILSGAELDGAILDNVVAQKTNVTGTDFTSASLIDANFKEATGDNLTRFTDANLSGASLELGSFIGSNFQDANLIGANLNVTNLTDANFSDGADSDTIGADLTGVTFVNGVAINGDFSNALLVNADLTKANFTGANLDGADLTGAVLVDTILP
;
A
#
# COMPACT_ATOMS: atom_id res chain seq x y z
N MET A 1 -36.51 -35.49 -34.01
CA MET A 1 -35.10 -35.67 -34.42
C MET A 1 -34.63 -36.94 -33.75
N ALA A 2 -33.88 -37.81 -34.42
CA ALA A 2 -33.45 -39.06 -33.81
C ALA A 2 -32.37 -38.76 -32.78
N VAL A 3 -32.68 -38.99 -31.51
CA VAL A 3 -31.68 -39.10 -30.43
C VAL A 3 -30.84 -40.32 -30.74
N LEU A 4 -29.51 -40.16 -30.79
CA LEU A 4 -28.58 -41.26 -31.05
C LEU A 4 -27.96 -41.73 -29.73
N ASP A 5 -27.72 -43.03 -29.65
CA ASP A 5 -27.08 -43.68 -28.51
C ASP A 5 -25.74 -44.28 -28.95
N PHE A 6 -24.67 -43.68 -28.44
CA PHE A 6 -23.28 -44.11 -28.64
C PHE A 6 -22.66 -44.58 -27.32
N SER A 7 -23.47 -44.92 -26.32
CA SER A 7 -22.97 -45.30 -25.01
C SER A 7 -22.06 -46.53 -25.11
N GLU A 8 -20.95 -46.51 -24.38
CA GLU A 8 -19.92 -47.57 -24.34
C GLU A 8 -19.30 -47.93 -25.71
N GLN A 9 -19.49 -47.09 -26.73
CA GLN A 9 -18.89 -47.31 -28.05
C GLN A 9 -17.45 -46.81 -28.10
N ASP A 10 -16.65 -47.42 -28.99
CA ASP A 10 -15.35 -46.91 -29.39
C ASP A 10 -15.47 -46.24 -30.77
N LEU A 11 -15.39 -44.91 -30.78
CA LEU A 11 -15.51 -44.08 -31.97
C LEU A 11 -14.13 -43.57 -32.38
N VAL A 12 -13.68 -43.97 -33.57
CA VAL A 12 -12.34 -43.66 -34.07
C VAL A 12 -12.44 -42.93 -35.41
N GLY A 13 -11.96 -41.68 -35.45
CA GLY A 13 -11.90 -40.88 -36.68
C GLY A 13 -13.26 -40.36 -37.18
N ASN A 14 -14.32 -40.50 -36.38
CA ASN A 14 -15.65 -40.03 -36.75
C ASN A 14 -15.71 -38.50 -36.86
N SER A 15 -16.42 -37.99 -37.87
CA SER A 15 -16.72 -36.56 -38.00
C SER A 15 -18.22 -36.31 -37.92
N PHE A 16 -18.61 -35.48 -36.97
CA PHE A 16 -19.97 -35.03 -36.71
C PHE A 16 -20.14 -33.53 -37.01
N ASN A 17 -19.23 -32.95 -37.80
CA ASN A 17 -19.15 -31.51 -37.98
C ASN A 17 -20.45 -30.92 -38.55
N GLY A 18 -20.92 -29.84 -37.95
CA GLY A 18 -22.17 -29.16 -38.31
C GLY A 18 -23.46 -29.97 -38.07
N GLN A 19 -23.35 -31.20 -37.54
CA GLN A 19 -24.51 -32.05 -37.31
C GLN A 19 -25.32 -31.59 -36.10
N ASN A 20 -26.53 -32.14 -35.97
CA ASN A 20 -27.37 -31.96 -34.81
C ASN A 20 -27.48 -33.26 -34.03
N LEU A 21 -26.81 -33.31 -32.89
CA LEU A 21 -26.77 -34.43 -31.96
C LEU A 21 -27.39 -34.06 -30.60
N ASN A 22 -28.26 -33.05 -30.58
CA ASN A 22 -28.95 -32.65 -29.35
C ASN A 22 -29.72 -33.84 -28.75
N GLY A 23 -29.59 -34.03 -27.45
CA GLY A 23 -30.24 -35.10 -26.68
C GLY A 23 -29.61 -36.49 -26.84
N SER A 24 -28.61 -36.65 -27.72
CA SER A 24 -27.86 -37.91 -27.87
C SER A 24 -27.08 -38.27 -26.61
N THR A 25 -26.66 -39.53 -26.49
CA THR A 25 -25.80 -39.99 -25.40
C THR A 25 -24.51 -40.60 -25.95
N PHE A 26 -23.42 -40.31 -25.26
CA PHE A 26 -22.08 -40.87 -25.42
C PHE A 26 -21.60 -41.44 -24.09
N PHE A 27 -22.49 -41.73 -23.13
CA PHE A 27 -22.12 -42.21 -21.80
C PHE A 27 -21.05 -43.32 -21.86
N LYS A 28 -19.90 -43.13 -21.20
CA LYS A 28 -18.77 -44.08 -21.20
C LYS A 28 -18.18 -44.43 -22.57
N ALA A 29 -18.45 -43.64 -23.61
CA ALA A 29 -17.84 -43.83 -24.91
C ALA A 29 -16.35 -43.45 -24.88
N THR A 30 -15.57 -44.11 -25.73
CA THR A 30 -14.20 -43.69 -26.08
C THR A 30 -14.23 -42.98 -27.42
N LEU A 31 -13.69 -41.77 -27.47
CA LEU A 31 -13.67 -40.90 -28.64
C LEU A 31 -12.22 -40.61 -29.01
N THR A 32 -11.72 -41.25 -30.07
CA THR A 32 -10.35 -41.08 -30.55
C THR A 32 -10.32 -40.39 -31.91
N ASN A 33 -9.67 -39.24 -32.02
CA ASN A 33 -9.62 -38.42 -33.25
C ASN A 33 -11.02 -38.06 -33.79
N VAL A 34 -11.97 -37.80 -32.89
CA VAL A 34 -13.36 -37.45 -33.24
C VAL A 34 -13.50 -35.94 -33.42
N SER A 35 -14.34 -35.51 -34.37
CA SER A 35 -14.58 -34.10 -34.65
C SER A 35 -16.07 -33.74 -34.46
N PHE A 36 -16.32 -32.70 -33.67
CA PHE A 36 -17.61 -32.07 -33.38
C PHE A 36 -17.62 -30.57 -33.73
N VAL A 37 -16.85 -30.16 -34.74
CA VAL A 37 -16.73 -28.74 -35.11
C VAL A 37 -18.09 -28.20 -35.54
N ASP A 38 -18.52 -27.07 -34.97
CA ASP A 38 -19.83 -26.45 -35.21
C ASP A 38 -21.04 -27.36 -34.93
N THR A 39 -20.86 -28.43 -34.16
CA THR A 39 -21.91 -29.41 -33.88
C THR A 39 -22.87 -28.93 -32.78
N LYS A 40 -24.16 -29.23 -32.92
CA LYS A 40 -25.15 -28.98 -31.87
C LYS A 40 -25.21 -30.18 -30.92
N LEU A 41 -24.86 -29.95 -29.65
CA LEU A 41 -24.65 -30.94 -28.59
C LEU A 41 -25.46 -30.59 -27.32
N ARG A 42 -26.64 -30.01 -27.48
CA ARG A 42 -27.48 -29.58 -26.35
C ARG A 42 -28.13 -30.77 -25.66
N GLY A 43 -28.06 -30.83 -24.35
CA GLY A 43 -28.56 -31.95 -23.54
C GLY A 43 -27.93 -33.29 -23.90
N THR A 44 -26.73 -33.28 -24.47
CA THR A 44 -25.99 -34.49 -24.80
C THR A 44 -25.30 -35.02 -23.55
N ASN A 45 -25.35 -36.33 -23.32
CA ASN A 45 -24.65 -36.95 -22.19
C ASN A 45 -23.24 -37.41 -22.59
N PHE A 46 -22.20 -36.85 -21.99
CA PHE A 46 -20.79 -37.26 -22.13
C PHE A 46 -20.18 -37.70 -20.78
N GLU A 47 -21.00 -38.05 -19.79
CA GLU A 47 -20.55 -38.59 -18.51
C GLU A 47 -19.57 -39.76 -18.70
N GLU A 48 -18.47 -39.71 -17.96
CA GLU A 48 -17.43 -40.75 -17.91
C GLU A 48 -16.85 -41.11 -19.29
N THR A 49 -16.89 -40.17 -20.26
CA THR A 49 -16.29 -40.38 -21.59
C THR A 49 -14.77 -40.21 -21.56
N ASN A 50 -14.08 -40.87 -22.48
CA ASN A 50 -12.66 -40.65 -22.72
C ASN A 50 -12.48 -40.00 -24.09
N TRP A 51 -11.97 -38.76 -24.11
CA TRP A 51 -11.71 -38.00 -25.33
C TRP A 51 -10.20 -37.93 -25.54
N LEU A 52 -9.76 -38.43 -26.69
CA LEU A 52 -8.36 -38.35 -27.13
C LEU A 52 -8.30 -37.68 -28.50
N ASN A 53 -7.62 -36.53 -28.58
CA ASN A 53 -7.49 -35.72 -29.80
C ASN A 53 -8.86 -35.33 -30.39
N VAL A 54 -9.79 -34.91 -29.54
CA VAL A 54 -11.14 -34.51 -29.96
C VAL A 54 -11.18 -33.02 -30.26
N ASN A 55 -11.75 -32.66 -31.42
CA ASN A 55 -11.98 -31.26 -31.78
C ASN A 55 -13.47 -30.94 -31.75
N ALA A 56 -13.90 -30.21 -30.73
CA ALA A 56 -15.26 -29.70 -30.54
C ALA A 56 -15.30 -28.16 -30.56
N SER A 57 -14.40 -27.53 -31.31
CA SER A 57 -14.39 -26.06 -31.48
C SER A 57 -15.73 -25.55 -32.03
N ASN A 58 -16.17 -24.42 -31.50
CA ASN A 58 -17.46 -23.77 -31.81
C ASN A 58 -18.71 -24.64 -31.60
N ALA A 59 -18.57 -25.83 -30.99
CA ALA A 59 -19.71 -26.68 -30.71
C ALA A 59 -20.66 -26.05 -29.69
N ASN A 60 -21.94 -26.39 -29.77
CA ASN A 60 -22.98 -25.77 -28.96
C ASN A 60 -23.57 -26.77 -27.96
N PHE A 61 -23.08 -26.70 -26.73
CA PHE A 61 -23.50 -27.55 -25.62
C PHE A 61 -24.61 -26.92 -24.77
N ARG A 62 -24.83 -25.61 -24.88
CA ARG A 62 -25.76 -24.85 -24.04
C ARG A 62 -27.17 -25.50 -23.97
N PRO A 63 -27.73 -25.73 -22.77
CA PRO A 63 -29.08 -26.24 -22.62
C PRO A 63 -30.12 -25.26 -23.17
N SER A 64 -31.37 -25.72 -23.21
CA SER A 64 -32.51 -24.91 -23.65
C SER A 64 -33.77 -25.42 -22.97
N ALA A 65 -34.90 -24.72 -23.14
CA ALA A 65 -36.18 -25.18 -22.61
C ALA A 65 -36.56 -26.62 -23.05
N THR A 66 -35.99 -27.12 -24.16
CA THR A 66 -36.28 -28.45 -24.69
C THR A 66 -35.17 -29.48 -24.45
N PHE A 67 -33.96 -29.05 -24.09
CA PHE A 67 -32.82 -29.94 -23.90
C PHE A 67 -32.21 -29.69 -22.53
N PRO A 68 -32.05 -30.73 -21.68
CA PRO A 68 -31.48 -30.59 -20.35
C PRO A 68 -30.03 -30.11 -20.42
N THR A 69 -29.43 -29.87 -19.27
CA THR A 69 -27.98 -29.60 -19.14
C THR A 69 -27.17 -30.69 -19.83
N THR A 70 -26.26 -30.28 -20.73
CA THR A 70 -25.20 -31.17 -21.22
C THR A 70 -24.21 -31.42 -20.09
N THR A 71 -23.75 -32.65 -19.96
CA THR A 71 -22.79 -33.03 -18.92
C THR A 71 -21.61 -33.77 -19.52
N LEU A 72 -20.41 -33.42 -19.07
CA LEU A 72 -19.16 -34.14 -19.27
C LEU A 72 -18.64 -34.61 -17.90
N PHE A 73 -19.54 -34.85 -16.92
CA PHE A 73 -19.13 -35.18 -15.55
C PHE A 73 -18.18 -36.38 -15.54
N ARG A 74 -17.02 -36.22 -14.89
CA ARG A 74 -15.96 -37.24 -14.83
C ARG A 74 -15.40 -37.70 -16.18
N ALA A 75 -15.54 -36.91 -17.23
CA ALA A 75 -14.88 -37.19 -18.49
C ALA A 75 -13.37 -36.94 -18.40
N THR A 76 -12.60 -37.73 -19.14
CA THR A 76 -11.16 -37.52 -19.36
C THR A 76 -10.97 -36.88 -20.74
N LEU A 77 -10.22 -35.78 -20.79
CA LEU A 77 -10.05 -34.93 -21.96
C LEU A 77 -8.55 -34.74 -22.26
N GLU A 78 -8.01 -35.52 -23.18
CA GLU A 78 -6.61 -35.44 -23.62
C GLU A 78 -6.51 -34.83 -25.03
N ASN A 79 -5.73 -33.76 -25.16
CA ASN A 79 -5.54 -33.00 -26.40
C ASN A 79 -6.87 -32.55 -27.03
N VAL A 80 -7.72 -31.91 -26.22
CA VAL A 80 -9.08 -31.54 -26.62
C VAL A 80 -9.16 -30.06 -26.96
N ASN A 81 -9.70 -29.78 -28.15
CA ASN A 81 -10.01 -28.41 -28.58
C ASN A 81 -11.50 -28.11 -28.36
N LEU A 82 -11.78 -27.20 -27.43
CA LEU A 82 -13.09 -26.60 -27.13
C LEU A 82 -13.11 -25.08 -27.38
N SER A 83 -12.16 -24.58 -28.17
CA SER A 83 -12.08 -23.15 -28.50
C SER A 83 -13.40 -22.63 -29.11
N GLY A 84 -13.87 -21.48 -28.61
CA GLY A 84 -15.13 -20.86 -29.03
C GLY A 84 -16.40 -21.67 -28.72
N ALA A 85 -16.30 -22.82 -28.04
CA ALA A 85 -17.45 -23.64 -27.73
C ALA A 85 -18.42 -22.92 -26.78
N ASN A 86 -19.72 -23.14 -26.99
CA ASN A 86 -20.75 -22.63 -26.09
C ASN A 86 -21.05 -23.65 -25.00
N LEU A 87 -20.34 -23.52 -23.88
CA LEU A 87 -20.35 -24.36 -22.68
C LEU A 87 -21.19 -23.77 -21.54
N ARG A 88 -22.07 -22.81 -21.84
CA ARG A 88 -22.92 -22.17 -20.84
C ARG A 88 -23.78 -23.18 -20.11
N GLU A 89 -23.85 -23.07 -18.80
CA GLU A 89 -24.65 -23.93 -17.92
C GLU A 89 -24.29 -25.43 -18.02
N VAL A 90 -23.15 -25.79 -18.65
CA VAL A 90 -22.72 -27.18 -18.82
C VAL A 90 -22.13 -27.70 -17.52
N ASN A 91 -22.38 -28.99 -17.24
CA ASN A 91 -21.76 -29.67 -16.12
C ASN A 91 -20.41 -30.28 -16.54
N LEU A 92 -19.32 -29.62 -16.17
CA LEU A 92 -17.92 -30.02 -16.35
C LEU A 92 -17.28 -30.44 -15.01
N SER A 93 -18.06 -30.78 -13.98
CA SER A 93 -17.47 -31.09 -12.68
C SER A 93 -16.68 -32.41 -12.73
N GLU A 94 -15.60 -32.45 -11.95
CA GLU A 94 -14.70 -33.61 -11.83
C GLU A 94 -14.09 -34.09 -13.17
N ILE A 95 -14.04 -33.24 -14.21
CA ILE A 95 -13.30 -33.58 -15.43
C ILE A 95 -11.80 -33.65 -15.15
N SER A 96 -11.09 -34.50 -15.90
CA SER A 96 -9.63 -34.53 -15.92
C SER A 96 -9.13 -34.12 -17.30
N THR A 97 -8.18 -33.18 -17.35
CA THR A 97 -7.65 -32.68 -18.63
C THR A 97 -6.14 -32.83 -18.73
N ASN A 98 -5.66 -32.99 -19.96
CA ASN A 98 -4.26 -32.83 -20.34
C ASN A 98 -4.23 -32.24 -21.76
N GLY A 99 -3.68 -31.04 -21.94
CA GLY A 99 -3.67 -30.35 -23.24
C GLY A 99 -5.07 -29.90 -23.69
N ILE A 100 -5.76 -29.11 -22.86
CA ILE A 100 -7.07 -28.54 -23.22
C ILE A 100 -6.94 -27.11 -23.77
N ASP A 101 -7.70 -26.83 -24.82
CA ASP A 101 -7.89 -25.48 -25.38
C ASP A 101 -9.35 -25.04 -25.19
N LEU A 102 -9.56 -24.06 -24.31
CA LEU A 102 -10.83 -23.41 -24.01
C LEU A 102 -10.83 -21.94 -24.46
N SER A 103 -9.89 -21.55 -25.32
CA SER A 103 -9.78 -20.15 -25.76
C SER A 103 -11.09 -19.63 -26.34
N ASN A 104 -11.53 -18.46 -25.88
CA ASN A 104 -12.81 -17.81 -26.26
C ASN A 104 -14.08 -18.63 -25.96
N ALA A 105 -13.99 -19.73 -25.22
CA ALA A 105 -15.14 -20.54 -24.86
C ALA A 105 -16.08 -19.77 -23.92
N GLN A 106 -17.38 -20.06 -24.01
CA GLN A 106 -18.42 -19.43 -23.21
C GLN A 106 -18.83 -20.38 -22.08
N LEU A 107 -18.32 -20.16 -20.87
CA LEU A 107 -18.53 -21.00 -19.68
C LEU A 107 -19.43 -20.32 -18.63
N GLN A 108 -20.26 -19.35 -19.02
CA GLN A 108 -21.09 -18.66 -18.05
C GLN A 108 -22.05 -19.63 -17.36
N ASP A 109 -22.16 -19.50 -16.04
CA ASP A 109 -23.01 -20.35 -15.20
C ASP A 109 -22.65 -21.85 -15.29
N ALA A 110 -21.47 -22.21 -15.83
CA ALA A 110 -21.03 -23.59 -15.93
C ALA A 110 -20.58 -24.13 -14.56
N ASN A 111 -20.71 -25.45 -14.36
CA ASN A 111 -20.23 -26.11 -13.16
C ASN A 111 -18.90 -26.80 -13.43
N LEU A 112 -17.80 -26.27 -12.87
CA LEU A 112 -16.45 -26.82 -12.94
C LEU A 112 -15.95 -27.26 -11.55
N PHE A 113 -16.87 -27.59 -10.63
CA PHE A 113 -16.52 -28.10 -9.30
C PHE A 113 -15.50 -29.24 -9.41
N LYS A 114 -14.33 -29.07 -8.77
CA LYS A 114 -13.21 -30.03 -8.82
C LYS A 114 -12.75 -30.43 -10.22
N ALA A 115 -12.91 -29.57 -11.21
CA ALA A 115 -12.33 -29.79 -12.53
C ALA A 115 -10.80 -29.68 -12.45
N GLU A 116 -10.09 -30.63 -13.05
CA GLU A 116 -8.64 -30.60 -13.19
C GLU A 116 -8.28 -29.98 -14.54
N LEU A 117 -8.12 -28.65 -14.55
CA LEU A 117 -7.69 -27.82 -15.68
C LEU A 117 -6.21 -27.45 -15.55
N SER A 118 -5.39 -28.36 -15.03
CA SER A 118 -3.96 -28.14 -14.77
C SER A 118 -3.08 -28.60 -15.92
N GLY A 119 -1.91 -27.99 -16.07
CA GLY A 119 -0.83 -28.50 -16.91
C GLY A 119 0.53 -28.08 -16.39
N GLU A 120 1.53 -28.17 -17.27
CA GLU A 120 2.89 -27.69 -17.01
C GLU A 120 3.11 -26.33 -17.67
N GLN A 121 4.07 -25.53 -17.19
CA GLN A 121 4.35 -24.21 -17.77
C GLN A 121 4.72 -24.25 -19.27
N SER A 122 5.27 -25.38 -19.76
CA SER A 122 5.58 -25.59 -21.19
C SER A 122 4.37 -25.97 -22.03
N GLU A 123 3.29 -26.44 -21.40
CA GLU A 123 2.06 -26.95 -22.03
C GLU A 123 0.85 -26.43 -21.24
N ARG A 124 0.75 -25.11 -21.18
CA ARG A 124 -0.28 -24.41 -20.41
C ARG A 124 -1.68 -24.74 -20.95
N PRO A 125 -2.63 -25.11 -20.08
CA PRO A 125 -4.05 -25.09 -20.43
C PRO A 125 -4.43 -23.70 -20.95
N ASN A 126 -4.97 -23.63 -22.16
CA ASN A 126 -5.28 -22.36 -22.81
C ASN A 126 -6.71 -21.93 -22.44
N LEU A 127 -6.84 -20.93 -21.57
CA LEU A 127 -8.14 -20.36 -21.16
C LEU A 127 -8.28 -18.91 -21.66
N THR A 128 -7.48 -18.52 -22.65
CA THR A 128 -7.42 -17.13 -23.11
C THR A 128 -8.76 -16.62 -23.63
N GLY A 129 -9.23 -15.47 -23.15
CA GLY A 129 -10.52 -14.89 -23.54
C GLY A 129 -11.75 -15.71 -23.14
N ALA A 130 -11.59 -16.80 -22.37
CA ALA A 130 -12.71 -17.61 -21.91
C ALA A 130 -13.57 -16.84 -20.91
N ASN A 131 -14.88 -17.07 -20.97
CA ASN A 131 -15.82 -16.36 -20.10
C ASN A 131 -16.45 -17.31 -19.06
N PHE A 132 -15.99 -17.18 -17.83
CA PHE A 132 -16.38 -17.89 -16.61
C PHE A 132 -17.38 -17.12 -15.75
N THR A 133 -18.06 -16.10 -16.26
CA THR A 133 -18.99 -15.30 -15.43
C THR A 133 -19.99 -16.18 -14.68
N ARG A 134 -20.04 -16.05 -13.35
CA ARG A 134 -20.86 -16.87 -12.41
C ARG A 134 -20.63 -18.38 -12.47
N ALA A 135 -19.51 -18.83 -13.05
CA ALA A 135 -19.17 -20.25 -13.04
C ALA A 135 -18.78 -20.70 -11.62
N ASN A 136 -19.07 -21.97 -11.32
CA ASN A 136 -18.61 -22.60 -10.09
C ASN A 136 -17.29 -23.33 -10.33
N LEU A 137 -16.18 -22.77 -9.88
CA LEU A 137 -14.84 -23.38 -9.91
C LEU A 137 -14.35 -23.78 -8.51
N THR A 138 -15.26 -23.97 -7.56
CA THR A 138 -14.91 -24.39 -6.19
C THR A 138 -14.04 -25.66 -6.26
N GLN A 139 -12.88 -25.61 -5.60
CA GLN A 139 -11.89 -26.69 -5.56
C GLN A 139 -11.35 -27.15 -6.94
N ALA A 140 -11.51 -26.34 -7.99
CA ALA A 140 -10.90 -26.63 -9.29
C ALA A 140 -9.38 -26.40 -9.23
N ASN A 141 -8.64 -27.12 -10.07
CA ASN A 141 -7.21 -26.95 -10.22
C ASN A 141 -6.92 -26.24 -11.54
N LEU A 142 -6.38 -25.02 -11.48
CA LEU A 142 -6.07 -24.19 -12.64
C LEU A 142 -4.55 -24.04 -12.84
N LYS A 143 -3.73 -24.89 -12.22
CA LYS A 143 -2.28 -24.78 -12.26
C LYS A 143 -1.73 -24.61 -13.69
N ALA A 144 -0.80 -23.67 -13.83
CA ALA A 144 -0.10 -23.26 -15.04
C ALA A 144 -1.00 -22.75 -16.18
N ALA A 145 -2.30 -22.57 -15.95
CA ALA A 145 -3.19 -22.13 -17.01
C ALA A 145 -2.94 -20.67 -17.43
N ASP A 146 -3.14 -20.40 -18.72
CA ASP A 146 -3.10 -19.07 -19.30
C ASP A 146 -4.48 -18.44 -19.23
N LEU A 147 -4.64 -17.45 -18.34
CA LEU A 147 -5.89 -16.73 -18.06
C LEU A 147 -5.95 -15.38 -18.77
N THR A 148 -5.09 -15.15 -19.77
CA THR A 148 -5.02 -13.86 -20.46
C THR A 148 -6.38 -13.49 -21.07
N ASP A 149 -6.84 -12.26 -20.81
CA ASP A 149 -8.13 -11.72 -21.25
C ASP A 149 -9.38 -12.51 -20.76
N ALA A 150 -9.23 -13.47 -19.84
CA ALA A 150 -10.34 -14.25 -19.33
C ALA A 150 -11.23 -13.43 -18.38
N ASN A 151 -12.51 -13.78 -18.31
CA ASN A 151 -13.50 -13.10 -17.46
C ASN A 151 -14.13 -14.05 -16.44
N PHE A 152 -13.84 -13.82 -15.17
CA PHE A 152 -14.34 -14.56 -14.01
C PHE A 152 -15.37 -13.78 -13.19
N THR A 153 -15.97 -12.70 -13.72
CA THR A 153 -16.92 -11.87 -12.96
C THR A 153 -17.94 -12.72 -12.18
N ASP A 154 -18.05 -12.52 -10.87
CA ASP A 154 -18.94 -13.24 -9.94
C ASP A 154 -18.75 -14.78 -9.92
N ALA A 155 -17.62 -15.30 -10.39
CA ALA A 155 -17.31 -16.73 -10.30
C ALA A 155 -16.92 -17.11 -8.86
N ASN A 156 -17.16 -18.37 -8.50
CA ASN A 156 -16.73 -18.92 -7.21
C ASN A 156 -15.45 -19.75 -7.40
N LEU A 157 -14.34 -19.31 -6.81
CA LEU A 157 -13.03 -19.98 -6.86
C LEU A 157 -12.60 -20.51 -5.49
N GLN A 158 -13.51 -20.63 -4.52
CA GLN A 158 -13.20 -21.09 -3.17
C GLN A 158 -12.40 -22.40 -3.17
N GLY A 159 -11.25 -22.38 -2.50
CA GLY A 159 -10.34 -23.52 -2.40
C GLY A 159 -9.77 -24.02 -3.73
N ALA A 160 -9.88 -23.25 -4.82
CA ALA A 160 -9.21 -23.56 -6.07
C ALA A 160 -7.69 -23.39 -5.95
N SER A 161 -6.94 -24.06 -6.83
CA SER A 161 -5.49 -23.92 -6.92
C SER A 161 -5.10 -23.01 -8.07
N LEU A 162 -4.41 -21.91 -7.76
CA LEU A 162 -3.78 -21.01 -8.72
C LEU A 162 -2.27 -20.96 -8.49
N GLU A 163 -1.56 -21.83 -9.19
CA GLU A 163 -0.10 -21.91 -9.18
C GLU A 163 0.42 -21.65 -10.61
N ALA A 164 1.50 -20.88 -10.74
CA ALA A 164 2.21 -20.68 -11.99
C ALA A 164 1.36 -20.07 -13.13
N ASN A 165 0.26 -19.38 -12.80
CA ASN A 165 -0.69 -18.84 -13.78
C ASN A 165 -0.16 -17.59 -14.49
N LEU A 166 -0.61 -17.41 -15.75
CA LEU A 166 -0.49 -16.13 -16.45
C LEU A 166 -1.80 -15.35 -16.30
N ILE A 167 -1.78 -14.28 -15.53
CA ILE A 167 -2.92 -13.43 -15.22
C ILE A 167 -2.67 -12.06 -15.85
N VAL A 168 -3.16 -11.89 -17.08
CA VAL A 168 -2.95 -10.67 -17.88
C VAL A 168 -4.29 -10.19 -18.40
N ASN A 169 -4.66 -8.94 -18.08
CA ASN A 169 -5.98 -8.37 -18.43
C ASN A 169 -7.17 -9.24 -17.96
N THR A 170 -6.98 -10.03 -16.90
CA THR A 170 -8.00 -10.95 -16.39
C THR A 170 -8.95 -10.21 -15.46
N ASN A 171 -10.25 -10.41 -15.64
CA ASN A 171 -11.27 -9.79 -14.79
C ASN A 171 -11.79 -10.77 -13.74
N PHE A 172 -11.46 -10.53 -12.47
CA PHE A 172 -11.92 -11.24 -11.28
C PHE A 172 -12.89 -10.43 -10.42
N THR A 173 -13.65 -9.50 -11.02
CA THR A 173 -14.60 -8.67 -10.27
C THR A 173 -15.61 -9.53 -9.51
N GLY A 174 -15.78 -9.29 -8.20
CA GLY A 174 -16.77 -10.01 -7.38
C GLY A 174 -16.46 -11.49 -7.12
N VAL A 175 -15.23 -11.94 -7.41
CA VAL A 175 -14.83 -13.34 -7.20
C VAL A 175 -14.55 -13.62 -5.73
N ASP A 176 -14.95 -14.82 -5.27
CA ASP A 176 -14.55 -15.33 -3.96
C ASP A 176 -13.31 -16.23 -4.06
N PHE A 177 -12.20 -15.75 -3.47
CA PHE A 177 -10.91 -16.44 -3.40
C PHE A 177 -10.62 -17.07 -2.03
N THR A 178 -11.60 -17.19 -1.13
CA THR A 178 -11.33 -17.75 0.19
C THR A 178 -10.75 -19.17 0.10
N GLY A 179 -9.63 -19.38 0.80
CA GLY A 179 -8.88 -20.65 0.75
C GLY A 179 -8.05 -20.88 -0.52
N VAL A 180 -7.93 -19.88 -1.41
CA VAL A 180 -7.03 -19.93 -2.56
C VAL A 180 -5.64 -19.45 -2.17
N GLY A 181 -4.62 -20.21 -2.54
CA GLY A 181 -3.22 -19.76 -2.50
C GLY A 181 -2.79 -19.31 -3.90
N PHE A 182 -2.10 -18.17 -3.99
CA PHE A 182 -1.46 -17.71 -5.22
C PHE A 182 0.05 -17.85 -5.07
N THR A 183 0.66 -18.65 -5.94
CA THR A 183 2.11 -18.83 -5.99
C THR A 183 2.62 -18.84 -7.42
N ASP A 184 3.82 -18.30 -7.63
CA ASP A 184 4.51 -18.28 -8.93
C ASP A 184 3.70 -17.61 -10.06
N ILE A 185 2.81 -16.68 -9.72
CA ILE A 185 1.93 -16.06 -10.72
C ILE A 185 2.63 -14.91 -11.46
N THR A 186 2.31 -14.78 -12.74
CA THR A 186 2.63 -13.57 -13.51
C THR A 186 1.38 -12.69 -13.58
N LEU A 187 1.50 -11.43 -13.13
CA LEU A 187 0.38 -10.51 -12.99
C LEU A 187 0.57 -9.24 -13.83
N SER A 188 -0.47 -8.82 -14.56
CA SER A 188 -0.54 -7.51 -15.21
C SER A 188 -1.98 -7.13 -15.58
N ASN A 189 -2.37 -5.89 -15.27
CA ASN A 189 -3.67 -5.29 -15.59
C ASN A 189 -4.87 -6.16 -15.15
N ALA A 190 -4.74 -6.85 -14.02
CA ALA A 190 -5.82 -7.69 -13.50
C ALA A 190 -6.81 -6.85 -12.68
N THR A 191 -8.08 -7.22 -12.70
CA THR A 191 -9.13 -6.55 -11.91
C THR A 191 -9.65 -7.48 -10.83
N PHE A 192 -9.43 -7.14 -9.57
CA PHE A 192 -9.95 -7.82 -8.37
C PHE A 192 -11.00 -6.97 -7.64
N ASP A 193 -11.62 -6.01 -8.33
CA ASP A 193 -12.64 -5.14 -7.74
C ASP A 193 -13.75 -5.97 -7.09
N LEU A 194 -14.20 -5.57 -5.89
CA LEU A 194 -15.26 -6.26 -5.15
C LEU A 194 -14.97 -7.74 -4.82
N ALA A 195 -13.75 -8.23 -5.05
CA ALA A 195 -13.39 -9.61 -4.76
C ALA A 195 -13.24 -9.84 -3.26
N ASN A 196 -13.50 -11.07 -2.82
CA ASN A 196 -13.17 -11.52 -1.48
C ASN A 196 -11.81 -12.21 -1.49
N LEU A 197 -10.79 -11.51 -0.98
CA LEU A 197 -9.40 -11.95 -0.81
C LEU A 197 -9.07 -12.19 0.67
N SER A 198 -10.08 -12.33 1.55
CA SER A 198 -9.81 -12.45 2.98
C SER A 198 -8.97 -13.69 3.29
N GLY A 199 -7.88 -13.50 4.03
CA GLY A 199 -6.93 -14.54 4.40
C GLY A 199 -6.13 -15.14 3.24
N VAL A 200 -6.22 -14.57 2.04
CA VAL A 200 -5.44 -15.01 0.87
C VAL A 200 -3.97 -14.62 1.05
N GLN A 201 -3.08 -15.49 0.61
CA GLN A 201 -1.64 -15.29 0.67
C GLN A 201 -1.07 -15.33 -0.74
N TRP A 202 -0.23 -14.35 -1.07
CA TRP A 202 0.47 -14.25 -2.35
C TRP A 202 1.97 -14.42 -2.11
N THR A 203 2.58 -15.36 -2.82
CA THR A 203 4.03 -15.60 -2.82
C THR A 203 4.55 -15.64 -4.26
N ASP A 204 5.78 -15.18 -4.47
CA ASP A 204 6.47 -15.27 -5.77
C ASP A 204 5.68 -14.66 -6.95
N VAL A 205 5.06 -13.49 -6.74
CA VAL A 205 4.33 -12.77 -7.80
C VAL A 205 5.27 -11.92 -8.63
N SER A 206 5.27 -12.16 -9.93
CA SER A 206 6.10 -11.45 -10.91
C SER A 206 5.27 -10.55 -11.82
N ALA A 207 5.76 -9.35 -12.12
CA ALA A 207 5.17 -8.51 -13.15
C ALA A 207 5.52 -9.04 -14.55
N LEU A 208 4.58 -8.93 -15.50
CA LEU A 208 4.79 -9.38 -16.87
C LEU A 208 6.02 -8.70 -17.51
N GLY A 209 6.94 -9.50 -18.04
CA GLY A 209 8.10 -9.00 -18.79
C GLY A 209 9.08 -8.15 -17.98
N GLY A 210 9.07 -8.25 -16.64
CA GLY A 210 9.91 -7.42 -15.77
C GLY A 210 9.44 -5.97 -15.66
N ALA A 211 8.16 -5.71 -15.93
CA ALA A 211 7.56 -4.41 -15.71
C ALA A 211 7.73 -3.93 -14.26
N THR A 212 7.81 -2.62 -14.07
CA THR A 212 7.92 -1.98 -12.74
C THR A 212 6.57 -1.83 -12.04
N SER A 213 5.48 -2.22 -12.69
CA SER A 213 4.11 -2.11 -12.20
C SER A 213 3.27 -3.26 -12.73
N THR A 214 2.28 -3.68 -11.94
CA THR A 214 1.24 -4.58 -12.41
C THR A 214 0.00 -3.82 -12.87
N ASN A 215 -0.25 -2.62 -12.35
CA ASN A 215 -1.46 -1.82 -12.62
C ASN A 215 -2.75 -2.62 -12.39
N SER A 216 -2.76 -3.40 -11.30
CA SER A 216 -3.92 -4.22 -10.92
C SER A 216 -4.88 -3.44 -10.02
N SER A 217 -6.18 -3.69 -10.15
CA SER A 217 -7.22 -2.99 -9.39
C SER A 217 -7.79 -3.88 -8.28
N PHE A 218 -8.03 -3.33 -7.10
CA PHE A 218 -8.56 -4.01 -5.90
C PHE A 218 -9.71 -3.22 -5.28
N ARG A 219 -10.42 -2.42 -6.08
CA ARG A 219 -11.33 -1.41 -5.55
C ARG A 219 -12.55 -2.06 -4.90
N GLY A 220 -12.83 -1.70 -3.65
CA GLY A 220 -13.94 -2.28 -2.88
C GLY A 220 -13.77 -3.76 -2.56
N ALA A 221 -12.58 -4.32 -2.75
CA ALA A 221 -12.28 -5.70 -2.37
C ALA A 221 -12.15 -5.84 -0.84
N ASP A 222 -12.42 -7.04 -0.35
CA ASP A 222 -12.14 -7.43 1.03
C ASP A 222 -10.78 -8.12 1.09
N LEU A 223 -9.76 -7.42 1.62
CA LEU A 223 -8.41 -7.94 1.82
C LEU A 223 -8.14 -8.26 3.30
N THR A 224 -9.16 -8.51 4.13
CA THR A 224 -8.94 -8.78 5.55
C THR A 224 -7.94 -9.91 5.77
N ASN A 225 -6.85 -9.66 6.50
CA ASN A 225 -5.72 -10.60 6.71
C ASN A 225 -5.03 -11.11 5.41
N PHE A 226 -5.10 -10.34 4.33
CA PHE A 226 -4.33 -10.62 3.12
C PHE A 226 -2.83 -10.39 3.39
N SER A 227 -1.99 -11.28 2.88
CA SER A 227 -0.53 -11.09 2.91
C SER A 227 0.08 -11.21 1.54
N ALA A 228 0.95 -10.27 1.23
CA ALA A 228 1.82 -10.24 0.07
C ALA A 228 3.16 -9.70 0.54
N GLU A 229 4.21 -10.50 0.45
CA GLU A 229 5.56 -10.12 0.85
C GLU A 229 6.49 -10.29 -0.36
N ASP A 230 7.46 -9.39 -0.53
CA ASP A 230 8.43 -9.40 -1.63
C ASP A 230 7.81 -9.32 -3.04
N LEU A 231 6.65 -8.66 -3.19
CA LEU A 231 5.93 -8.62 -4.46
C LEU A 231 6.13 -7.31 -5.23
N ASN A 232 5.80 -7.34 -6.52
CA ASN A 232 5.60 -6.13 -7.30
C ASN A 232 4.11 -5.86 -7.51
N LEU A 233 3.59 -4.81 -6.88
CA LEU A 233 2.24 -4.28 -7.03
C LEU A 233 2.26 -2.79 -7.41
N GLY A 234 3.31 -2.33 -8.11
CA GLY A 234 3.39 -0.95 -8.57
C GLY A 234 2.17 -0.58 -9.42
N GLY A 235 1.67 0.64 -9.24
CA GLY A 235 0.48 1.18 -9.89
C GLY A 235 -0.84 0.52 -9.48
N ALA A 236 -0.85 -0.32 -8.43
CA ALA A 236 -2.08 -0.96 -7.98
C ALA A 236 -3.09 0.05 -7.41
N ASP A 237 -4.38 -0.18 -7.66
CA ASP A 237 -5.46 0.69 -7.19
C ASP A 237 -6.27 0.03 -6.07
N PHE A 238 -6.03 0.48 -4.84
CA PHE A 238 -6.76 0.05 -3.63
C PHE A 238 -7.87 1.03 -3.24
N SER A 239 -8.11 2.10 -3.99
CA SER A 239 -9.14 3.09 -3.63
C SER A 239 -10.54 2.48 -3.57
N ALA A 240 -11.48 3.18 -2.93
CA ALA A 240 -12.86 2.71 -2.87
C ALA A 240 -13.48 2.48 -4.27
N PHE A 241 -14.32 1.46 -4.40
CA PHE A 241 -15.04 1.19 -5.65
C PHE A 241 -16.06 2.29 -5.95
N ASP A 242 -16.76 2.75 -4.91
CA ASP A 242 -17.62 3.92 -4.92
C ASP A 242 -17.73 4.50 -3.49
N ALA A 243 -18.54 5.55 -3.32
CA ALA A 243 -18.72 6.23 -2.04
C ALA A 243 -19.28 5.37 -0.90
N ASN A 244 -19.82 4.17 -1.19
CA ASN A 244 -20.41 3.28 -0.18
C ASN A 244 -19.67 1.94 -0.08
N THR A 245 -18.64 1.73 -0.92
CA THR A 245 -17.96 0.44 -1.06
C THR A 245 -16.45 0.66 -0.88
N PRO A 246 -15.99 0.82 0.37
CA PRO A 246 -14.57 0.97 0.67
C PRO A 246 -13.84 -0.33 0.41
N THR A 247 -12.55 -0.22 0.09
CA THR A 247 -11.62 -1.36 0.14
C THR A 247 -11.26 -1.64 1.59
N ILE A 248 -11.33 -2.91 2.00
CA ILE A 248 -11.08 -3.30 3.39
C ILE A 248 -9.63 -3.78 3.50
N LEU A 249 -8.81 -3.08 4.29
CA LEU A 249 -7.38 -3.37 4.45
C LEU A 249 -7.00 -3.78 5.89
N THR A 250 -7.98 -4.17 6.71
CA THR A 250 -7.74 -4.57 8.10
C THR A 250 -6.83 -5.79 8.19
N GLY A 251 -5.71 -5.67 8.90
CA GLY A 251 -4.75 -6.76 9.11
C GLY A 251 -3.97 -7.16 7.85
N VAL A 252 -3.94 -6.30 6.84
CA VAL A 252 -3.18 -6.53 5.61
C VAL A 252 -1.67 -6.40 5.87
N SER A 253 -0.90 -7.34 5.32
CA SER A 253 0.55 -7.25 5.21
C SER A 253 0.98 -7.10 3.76
N LEU A 254 1.72 -6.01 3.50
CA LEU A 254 2.38 -5.67 2.24
C LEU A 254 3.86 -5.35 2.49
N ALA A 255 4.47 -6.01 3.47
CA ALA A 255 5.88 -5.82 3.81
C ALA A 255 6.78 -6.14 2.62
N ASP A 256 7.90 -5.42 2.49
CA ASP A 256 8.90 -5.60 1.43
C ASP A 256 8.34 -5.51 -0.01
N THR A 257 7.12 -4.99 -0.18
CA THR A 257 6.43 -4.97 -1.48
C THR A 257 6.71 -3.66 -2.22
N LEU A 258 6.90 -3.76 -3.54
CA LEU A 258 6.94 -2.61 -4.44
C LEU A 258 5.53 -2.11 -4.71
N LEU A 259 5.19 -0.94 -4.16
CA LEU A 259 3.90 -0.25 -4.28
C LEU A 259 4.07 1.14 -4.88
N ASN A 260 5.11 1.35 -5.70
CA ASN A 260 5.33 2.63 -6.35
C ASN A 260 4.11 3.02 -7.19
N ASP A 261 3.72 4.29 -7.12
CA ASP A 261 2.56 4.85 -7.82
C ASP A 261 1.20 4.19 -7.46
N ALA A 262 1.13 3.40 -6.38
CA ALA A 262 -0.11 2.78 -5.93
C ALA A 262 -1.11 3.82 -5.38
N ASN A 263 -2.41 3.53 -5.52
CA ASN A 263 -3.48 4.42 -5.10
C ASN A 263 -4.23 3.86 -3.88
N PHE A 264 -4.09 4.53 -2.75
CA PHE A 264 -4.76 4.27 -1.47
C PHE A 264 -5.74 5.41 -1.10
N THR A 265 -6.23 6.19 -2.07
CA THR A 265 -7.12 7.33 -1.77
C THR A 265 -8.36 6.91 -0.99
N GLY A 266 -8.56 7.52 0.18
CA GLY A 266 -9.76 7.37 1.01
C GLY A 266 -9.97 5.98 1.61
N VAL A 267 -8.93 5.14 1.67
CA VAL A 267 -9.04 3.80 2.26
C VAL A 267 -8.96 3.86 3.79
N SER A 268 -9.59 2.89 4.46
CA SER A 268 -9.29 2.61 5.87
C SER A 268 -8.27 1.48 5.93
N ALA A 269 -7.06 1.84 6.34
CA ALA A 269 -5.89 0.98 6.42
C ALA A 269 -5.28 1.03 7.84
N GLU A 270 -6.13 1.18 8.86
CA GLU A 270 -5.74 1.14 10.27
C GLU A 270 -4.90 -0.13 10.55
N GLY A 271 -3.69 0.07 11.07
CA GLY A 271 -2.78 -1.02 11.43
C GLY A 271 -2.23 -1.83 10.25
N ILE A 272 -2.28 -1.32 9.02
CA ILE A 272 -1.66 -1.98 7.87
C ILE A 272 -0.15 -2.16 8.07
N PHE A 273 0.41 -3.27 7.60
CA PHE A 273 1.85 -3.54 7.65
C PHE A 273 2.48 -3.24 6.28
N LEU A 274 3.28 -2.18 6.24
CA LEU A 274 4.00 -1.64 5.09
C LEU A 274 5.51 -1.49 5.39
N GLU A 275 6.03 -2.28 6.34
CA GLU A 275 7.45 -2.25 6.71
C GLU A 275 8.33 -2.56 5.49
N ASP A 276 9.39 -1.77 5.30
CA ASP A 276 10.32 -1.83 4.16
C ASP A 276 9.66 -1.68 2.77
N ALA A 277 8.37 -1.35 2.69
CA ALA A 277 7.67 -1.21 1.42
C ALA A 277 8.17 0.01 0.63
N ASN A 278 8.21 -0.12 -0.69
CA ASN A 278 8.48 1.02 -1.57
C ASN A 278 7.15 1.68 -1.99
N LEU A 279 6.86 2.82 -1.39
CA LEU A 279 5.65 3.63 -1.60
C LEU A 279 5.96 4.93 -2.37
N THR A 280 7.03 4.94 -3.17
CA THR A 280 7.40 6.10 -3.99
C THR A 280 6.21 6.55 -4.85
N ASN A 281 5.84 7.83 -4.78
CA ASN A 281 4.67 8.42 -5.45
C ASN A 281 3.31 7.77 -5.13
N ALA A 282 3.20 6.94 -4.08
CA ALA A 282 1.91 6.38 -3.69
C ALA A 282 0.95 7.50 -3.25
N ASN A 283 -0.33 7.37 -3.57
CA ASN A 283 -1.35 8.35 -3.21
C ASN A 283 -2.18 7.86 -2.04
N PHE A 284 -2.03 8.51 -0.89
CA PHE A 284 -2.76 8.22 0.34
C PHE A 284 -3.81 9.28 0.67
N THR A 285 -4.23 10.13 -0.29
CA THR A 285 -5.11 11.26 -0.01
C THR A 285 -6.33 10.86 0.83
N GLY A 286 -6.46 11.43 2.04
CA GLY A 286 -7.54 11.15 2.99
C GLY A 286 -7.65 9.71 3.48
N ALA A 287 -6.57 8.93 3.42
CA ALA A 287 -6.50 7.60 3.98
C ALA A 287 -6.35 7.63 5.51
N ASP A 288 -6.94 6.64 6.17
CA ASP A 288 -6.69 6.34 7.58
C ASP A 288 -5.55 5.30 7.66
N LEU A 289 -4.39 5.73 8.15
CA LEU A 289 -3.18 4.95 8.41
C LEU A 289 -2.85 4.93 9.91
N SER A 290 -3.86 5.15 10.76
CA SER A 290 -3.68 5.14 12.22
C SER A 290 -3.10 3.81 12.67
N ASN A 291 -2.10 3.84 13.55
CA ASN A 291 -1.38 2.64 14.02
C ASN A 291 -0.67 1.81 12.92
N ALA A 292 -0.57 2.29 11.67
CA ALA A 292 0.11 1.56 10.59
C ALA A 292 1.60 1.35 10.90
N ASN A 293 2.17 0.25 10.40
CA ASN A 293 3.61 0.01 10.43
C ASN A 293 4.24 0.38 9.08
N LEU A 294 4.88 1.53 9.03
CA LEU A 294 5.60 2.09 7.88
C LEU A 294 7.12 2.18 8.17
N ASN A 295 7.62 1.40 9.12
CA ASN A 295 9.04 1.41 9.49
C ASN A 295 9.90 1.16 8.25
N ARG A 296 10.91 2.02 8.06
CA ARG A 296 11.87 1.97 6.93
C ARG A 296 11.23 2.00 5.53
N ALA A 297 9.93 2.28 5.41
CA ALA A 297 9.29 2.45 4.13
C ALA A 297 9.84 3.68 3.39
N ILE A 298 9.77 3.64 2.06
CA ILE A 298 10.18 4.76 1.20
C ILE A 298 8.93 5.47 0.71
N LEU A 299 8.70 6.70 1.18
CA LEU A 299 7.54 7.53 0.79
C LEU A 299 7.94 8.76 -0.04
N THR A 300 9.11 8.78 -0.65
CA THR A 300 9.55 9.89 -1.50
C THR A 300 8.49 10.20 -2.57
N GLY A 301 8.00 11.44 -2.58
CA GLY A 301 6.97 11.90 -3.53
C GLY A 301 5.56 11.35 -3.29
N ALA A 302 5.32 10.61 -2.21
CA ALA A 302 3.98 10.17 -1.84
C ALA A 302 3.06 11.36 -1.55
N VAL A 303 1.76 11.21 -1.82
CA VAL A 303 0.75 12.22 -1.56
C VAL A 303 0.03 11.87 -0.25
N LEU A 304 0.34 12.61 0.82
CA LEU A 304 -0.22 12.40 2.17
C LEU A 304 -1.15 13.54 2.60
N THR A 305 -1.81 14.19 1.64
CA THR A 305 -2.69 15.35 1.88
C THR A 305 -4.16 14.95 2.09
N GLY A 306 -5.01 15.92 2.42
CA GLY A 306 -6.46 15.70 2.49
C GLY A 306 -6.94 15.07 3.79
N GLY A 307 -6.22 15.29 4.90
CA GLY A 307 -6.58 14.78 6.23
C GLY A 307 -6.17 13.32 6.42
N VAL A 308 -4.97 12.96 6.01
CA VAL A 308 -4.41 11.64 6.30
C VAL A 308 -4.20 11.49 7.81
N GLU A 309 -4.71 10.40 8.36
CA GLU A 309 -4.54 10.04 9.77
C GLU A 309 -3.33 9.12 9.89
N LEU A 310 -2.28 9.57 10.59
CA LEU A 310 -1.05 8.83 10.89
C LEU A 310 -0.80 8.80 12.40
N ASP A 311 -1.83 9.04 13.22
CA ASP A 311 -1.68 9.04 14.67
C ASP A 311 -1.22 7.66 15.14
N ASN A 312 -0.27 7.68 16.07
CA ASN A 312 0.36 6.48 16.62
C ASN A 312 1.04 5.55 15.59
N ALA A 313 1.21 5.97 14.32
CA ALA A 313 1.88 5.17 13.30
C ALA A 313 3.36 4.92 13.64
N PHE A 314 3.88 3.75 13.24
CA PHE A 314 5.29 3.40 13.34
C PHE A 314 6.01 3.82 12.06
N LEU A 315 6.90 4.80 12.17
CA LEU A 315 7.59 5.46 11.07
C LEU A 315 9.11 5.48 11.34
N GLU A 316 9.64 4.50 12.07
CA GLU A 316 11.04 4.47 12.45
C GLU A 316 11.92 4.29 11.21
N GLY A 317 12.87 5.21 11.00
CA GLY A 317 13.77 5.20 9.85
C GLY A 317 13.10 5.42 8.49
N VAL A 318 11.85 5.90 8.44
CA VAL A 318 11.12 6.17 7.18
C VAL A 318 11.81 7.27 6.36
N ASP A 319 11.77 7.17 5.02
CA ASP A 319 12.20 8.25 4.13
C ASP A 319 10.99 9.08 3.65
N LEU A 320 10.86 10.28 4.21
CA LEU A 320 9.86 11.31 3.90
C LEU A 320 10.50 12.55 3.26
N THR A 321 11.64 12.41 2.59
CA THR A 321 12.35 13.54 1.96
C THR A 321 11.44 14.30 0.99
N GLY A 322 11.25 15.60 1.24
CA GLY A 322 10.49 16.51 0.36
C GLY A 322 8.99 16.23 0.28
N VAL A 323 8.43 15.43 1.19
CA VAL A 323 7.01 15.07 1.19
C VAL A 323 6.16 16.21 1.75
N ASP A 324 5.01 16.45 1.13
CA ASP A 324 3.96 17.34 1.62
C ASP A 324 3.06 16.57 2.59
N LEU A 325 3.17 16.92 3.87
CA LEU A 325 2.38 16.38 4.99
C LEU A 325 1.33 17.38 5.48
N THR A 326 1.05 18.46 4.73
CA THR A 326 0.13 19.50 5.18
C THR A 326 -1.27 18.95 5.47
N GLY A 327 -1.75 19.22 6.67
CA GLY A 327 -3.04 18.73 7.17
C GLY A 327 -3.09 17.26 7.57
N ALA A 328 -1.95 16.55 7.61
CA ALA A 328 -1.87 15.23 8.23
C ALA A 328 -1.93 15.32 9.77
N ASP A 329 -2.39 14.26 10.42
CA ASP A 329 -2.30 14.08 11.87
C ASP A 329 -1.17 13.10 12.20
N LEU A 330 -0.10 13.56 12.86
CA LEU A 330 1.05 12.76 13.29
C LEU A 330 1.12 12.65 14.83
N THR A 331 0.01 12.86 15.53
CA THR A 331 -0.04 12.82 16.99
C THR A 331 0.47 11.48 17.51
N GLY A 332 1.47 11.52 18.40
CA GLY A 332 2.06 10.32 19.00
C GLY A 332 2.85 9.39 18.07
N ALA A 333 3.06 9.76 16.80
CA ALA A 333 3.78 8.97 15.80
C ALA A 333 5.22 8.62 16.23
N LYS A 334 5.74 7.46 15.78
CA LYS A 334 7.09 6.98 16.09
C LYS A 334 8.03 7.23 14.92
N LEU A 335 8.64 8.42 14.88
CA LEU A 335 9.50 8.92 13.80
C LEU A 335 11.00 8.81 14.13
N LYS A 336 11.39 7.90 15.03
CA LYS A 336 12.79 7.77 15.44
C LYS A 336 13.68 7.50 14.22
N GLY A 337 14.70 8.34 14.02
CA GLY A 337 15.63 8.22 12.90
C GLY A 337 15.03 8.48 11.52
N ALA A 338 13.79 9.00 11.43
CA ALA A 338 13.14 9.32 10.17
C ALA A 338 13.89 10.43 9.40
N ASN A 339 13.86 10.37 8.08
CA ASN A 339 14.39 11.42 7.22
C ASN A 339 13.25 12.31 6.69
N LEU A 340 13.11 13.49 7.26
CA LEU A 340 12.13 14.53 6.93
C LEU A 340 12.81 15.72 6.19
N THR A 341 13.96 15.50 5.55
CA THR A 341 14.71 16.56 4.87
C THR A 341 13.82 17.27 3.85
N GLY A 342 13.63 18.58 4.02
CA GLY A 342 12.81 19.41 3.12
C GLY A 342 11.32 19.08 3.07
N ALA A 343 10.79 18.29 4.02
CA ALA A 343 9.36 18.00 4.10
C ALA A 343 8.56 19.26 4.49
N ASP A 344 7.35 19.40 3.97
CA ASP A 344 6.39 20.43 4.38
C ASP A 344 5.45 19.86 5.44
N LEU A 345 5.64 20.32 6.67
CA LEU A 345 4.89 19.97 7.88
C LEU A 345 4.13 21.19 8.41
N SER A 346 3.87 22.19 7.57
CA SER A 346 3.22 23.44 7.99
C SER A 346 1.83 23.16 8.58
N GLY A 347 1.60 23.64 9.80
CA GLY A 347 0.36 23.45 10.55
C GLY A 347 0.03 22.02 10.98
N VAL A 348 0.98 21.07 10.86
CA VAL A 348 0.78 19.66 11.24
C VAL A 348 0.77 19.49 12.76
N ASP A 349 -0.05 18.57 13.26
CA ASP A 349 -0.03 18.15 14.67
C ASP A 349 0.95 16.96 14.85
N LEU A 350 2.02 17.21 15.59
CA LEU A 350 3.08 16.26 15.98
C LEU A 350 3.08 16.04 17.51
N SER A 351 2.01 16.42 18.20
CA SER A 351 1.96 16.39 19.67
C SER A 351 2.33 15.01 20.22
N GLY A 352 3.32 14.97 21.11
CA GLY A 352 3.81 13.73 21.73
C GLY A 352 4.51 12.73 20.79
N ALA A 353 4.83 13.11 19.54
CA ALA A 353 5.58 12.26 18.63
C ALA A 353 7.02 12.01 19.12
N ASP A 354 7.63 10.91 18.68
CA ASP A 354 9.03 10.59 18.92
C ASP A 354 9.85 10.87 17.67
N LEU A 355 10.56 12.00 17.64
CA LEU A 355 11.48 12.43 16.59
C LEU A 355 12.95 12.11 16.95
N THR A 356 13.24 11.27 17.95
CA THR A 356 14.62 11.01 18.39
C THR A 356 15.51 10.65 17.21
N GLU A 357 16.67 11.31 17.06
CA GLU A 357 17.64 11.09 15.98
C GLU A 357 17.10 11.35 14.54
N ALA A 358 15.92 11.96 14.39
CA ALA A 358 15.36 12.31 13.08
C ALA A 358 16.13 13.46 12.38
N ILE A 359 16.04 13.50 11.06
CA ILE A 359 16.66 14.51 10.20
C ILE A 359 15.56 15.43 9.64
N LEU A 360 15.44 16.64 10.16
CA LEU A 360 14.49 17.67 9.71
C LEU A 360 15.16 18.77 8.88
N SER A 361 16.30 18.47 8.25
CA SER A 361 17.11 19.49 7.57
C SER A 361 16.30 20.21 6.49
N GLY A 362 16.13 21.52 6.63
CA GLY A 362 15.34 22.33 5.69
C GLY A 362 13.84 22.06 5.68
N ALA A 363 13.29 21.33 6.66
CA ALA A 363 11.85 21.11 6.77
C ALA A 363 11.09 22.40 7.14
N GLU A 364 9.85 22.52 6.65
CA GLU A 364 8.95 23.64 6.94
C GLU A 364 7.95 23.21 8.03
N LEU A 365 7.99 23.85 9.21
CA LEU A 365 7.10 23.59 10.35
C LEU A 365 6.36 24.86 10.79
N ASP A 366 6.07 25.77 9.84
CA ASP A 366 5.38 27.02 10.17
C ASP A 366 4.00 26.71 10.79
N GLY A 367 3.75 27.24 11.98
CA GLY A 367 2.51 27.02 12.73
C GLY A 367 2.22 25.58 13.15
N ALA A 368 3.19 24.66 13.05
CA ALA A 368 3.02 23.27 13.48
C ALA A 368 2.89 23.16 15.01
N ILE A 369 2.27 22.07 15.49
CA ILE A 369 2.11 21.78 16.92
C ILE A 369 3.04 20.62 17.29
N LEU A 370 4.09 20.91 18.05
CA LEU A 370 5.11 19.97 18.51
C LEU A 370 5.13 19.81 20.04
N ASP A 371 3.99 20.04 20.69
CA ASP A 371 3.90 20.01 22.14
C ASP A 371 4.25 18.62 22.66
N ASN A 372 5.09 18.55 23.70
CA ASN A 372 5.56 17.31 24.33
C ASN A 372 6.33 16.36 23.39
N VAL A 373 6.82 16.83 22.24
CA VAL A 373 7.58 16.00 21.30
C VAL A 373 8.92 15.57 21.92
N VAL A 374 9.37 14.35 21.60
CA VAL A 374 10.72 13.88 21.96
C VAL A 374 11.62 14.02 20.74
N ALA A 375 12.35 15.12 20.64
CA ALA A 375 13.24 15.47 19.51
C ALA A 375 14.73 15.43 19.92
N GLN A 376 15.12 14.43 20.70
CA GLN A 376 16.50 14.33 21.17
C GLN A 376 17.44 14.00 20.01
N LYS A 377 18.60 14.68 19.95
CA LYS A 377 19.63 14.46 18.91
C LYS A 377 19.12 14.65 17.48
N THR A 378 18.03 15.39 17.28
CA THR A 378 17.54 15.70 15.94
C THR A 378 18.47 16.65 15.21
N ASN A 379 18.57 16.47 13.90
CA ASN A 379 19.18 17.47 13.04
C ASN A 379 18.10 18.42 12.49
N VAL A 380 18.12 19.68 12.95
CA VAL A 380 17.19 20.75 12.56
C VAL A 380 17.87 21.89 11.79
N THR A 381 18.99 21.61 11.09
CA THR A 381 19.68 22.62 10.27
C THR A 381 18.75 23.15 9.18
N GLY A 382 18.60 24.48 9.08
CA GLY A 382 17.70 25.11 8.11
C GLY A 382 16.21 24.88 8.32
N THR A 383 15.79 24.24 9.40
CA THR A 383 14.37 24.02 9.71
C THR A 383 13.67 25.32 10.07
N ASP A 384 12.45 25.52 9.57
CA ASP A 384 11.62 26.68 9.89
C ASP A 384 10.52 26.33 10.91
N PHE A 385 10.69 26.73 12.17
CA PHE A 385 9.69 26.59 13.23
C PHE A 385 8.90 27.89 13.45
N THR A 386 8.79 28.78 12.45
CA THR A 386 8.08 30.05 12.62
C THR A 386 6.65 29.81 13.15
N SER A 387 6.22 30.58 14.16
CA SER A 387 4.89 30.43 14.81
C SER A 387 4.55 29.04 15.36
N ALA A 388 5.49 28.10 15.44
CA ALA A 388 5.22 26.74 15.90
C ALA A 388 5.02 26.69 17.42
N SER A 389 4.16 25.77 17.88
CA SER A 389 4.05 25.43 19.30
C SER A 389 5.04 24.32 19.63
N LEU A 390 5.92 24.55 20.60
CA LEU A 390 6.98 23.63 21.04
C LEU A 390 6.92 23.47 22.56
N ILE A 391 5.72 23.52 23.15
CA ILE A 391 5.54 23.54 24.61
C ILE A 391 6.03 22.21 25.18
N ASP A 392 6.90 22.27 26.19
CA ASP A 392 7.50 21.10 26.84
C ASP A 392 8.21 20.13 25.86
N ALA A 393 8.58 20.60 24.66
CA ALA A 393 9.31 19.83 23.67
C ALA A 393 10.74 19.53 24.11
N ASN A 394 11.26 18.35 23.78
CA ASN A 394 12.58 17.91 24.22
C ASN A 394 13.57 17.81 23.04
N PHE A 395 14.29 18.90 22.77
CA PHE A 395 15.37 19.05 21.79
C PHE A 395 16.77 18.84 22.39
N LYS A 396 16.90 18.04 23.45
CA LYS A 396 18.20 17.76 24.07
C LYS A 396 19.19 17.21 23.04
N GLU A 397 20.40 17.76 23.01
CA GLU A 397 21.47 17.39 22.07
C GLU A 397 21.13 17.59 20.58
N ALA A 398 20.05 18.33 20.25
CA ALA A 398 19.72 18.66 18.86
C ALA A 398 20.73 19.64 18.24
N THR A 399 20.83 19.62 16.90
CA THR A 399 21.74 20.48 16.13
C THR A 399 20.97 21.31 15.09
N GLY A 400 21.06 22.63 15.17
CA GLY A 400 20.65 23.58 14.15
C GLY A 400 21.83 24.43 13.64
N ASP A 401 21.55 25.30 12.69
CA ASP A 401 22.52 26.24 12.12
C ASP A 401 21.92 27.63 11.92
N ASN A 402 22.61 28.48 11.17
CA ASN A 402 22.23 29.85 10.92
C ASN A 402 21.04 30.01 9.98
N LEU A 403 20.49 28.91 9.47
CA LEU A 403 19.27 28.87 8.69
C LEU A 403 18.08 28.38 9.54
N THR A 404 18.32 27.79 10.71
CA THR A 404 17.25 27.37 11.62
C THR A 404 16.51 28.57 12.22
N ARG A 405 15.18 28.58 12.13
CA ARG A 405 14.30 29.67 12.57
C ARG A 405 13.33 29.21 13.64
N PHE A 406 13.20 29.98 14.70
CA PHE A 406 12.23 29.85 15.80
C PHE A 406 11.44 31.15 15.97
N THR A 407 11.27 31.93 14.89
CA THR A 407 10.63 33.25 14.98
C THR A 407 9.17 33.11 15.43
N ASP A 408 8.73 33.89 16.42
CA ASP A 408 7.37 33.80 17.00
C ASP A 408 6.99 32.42 17.57
N ALA A 409 7.96 31.51 17.72
CA ALA A 409 7.70 30.15 18.18
C ALA A 409 7.50 30.11 19.70
N ASN A 410 6.64 29.22 20.17
CA ASN A 410 6.39 29.05 21.60
C ASN A 410 7.17 27.86 22.16
N LEU A 411 8.32 28.13 22.77
CA LEU A 411 9.20 27.15 23.41
C LEU A 411 9.00 27.08 24.94
N SER A 412 7.85 27.47 25.47
CA SER A 412 7.65 27.47 26.93
C SER A 412 7.84 26.05 27.51
N GLY A 413 8.72 25.93 28.51
CA GLY A 413 9.06 24.64 29.12
C GLY A 413 9.92 23.70 28.27
N ALA A 414 10.25 24.07 27.03
CA ALA A 414 11.06 23.24 26.14
C ALA A 414 12.49 23.04 26.66
N SER A 415 13.10 21.89 26.35
CA SER A 415 14.48 21.57 26.70
C SER A 415 15.36 21.54 25.46
N LEU A 416 16.30 22.47 25.35
CA LEU A 416 17.37 22.53 24.32
C LEU A 416 18.74 22.16 24.92
N GLU A 417 18.75 21.56 26.11
CA GLU A 417 19.94 21.17 26.89
C GLU A 417 21.00 20.48 26.01
N LEU A 418 22.27 20.88 26.12
CA LEU A 418 23.41 20.32 25.37
C LEU A 418 23.28 20.41 23.83
N GLY A 419 22.28 21.12 23.30
CA GLY A 419 22.11 21.33 21.87
C GLY A 419 23.10 22.35 21.28
N SER A 420 23.11 22.47 19.96
CA SER A 420 23.91 23.46 19.23
C SER A 420 23.07 24.13 18.17
N PHE A 421 22.79 25.42 18.31
CA PHE A 421 21.95 26.24 17.43
C PHE A 421 22.73 27.49 17.00
N ILE A 422 23.88 27.27 16.37
CA ILE A 422 24.82 28.34 16.01
C ILE A 422 24.18 29.21 14.93
N GLY A 423 24.05 30.51 15.19
CA GLY A 423 23.48 31.48 14.26
C GLY A 423 21.97 31.42 14.12
N SER A 424 21.28 30.53 14.84
CA SER A 424 19.83 30.33 14.70
C SER A 424 19.04 31.56 15.16
N ASN A 425 17.84 31.74 14.60
CA ASN A 425 17.01 32.91 14.85
C ASN A 425 15.88 32.61 15.85
N PHE A 426 16.00 33.10 17.09
CA PHE A 426 15.01 33.07 18.16
C PHE A 426 14.29 34.41 18.35
N GLN A 427 14.26 35.26 17.31
CA GLN A 427 13.56 36.53 17.38
C GLN A 427 12.09 36.33 17.78
N ASP A 428 11.62 37.10 18.76
CA ASP A 428 10.22 37.08 19.23
C ASP A 428 9.75 35.68 19.72
N ALA A 429 10.67 34.78 20.11
CA ALA A 429 10.35 33.45 20.59
C ALA A 429 10.04 33.43 22.10
N ASN A 430 8.95 32.77 22.51
CA ASN A 430 8.62 32.60 23.92
C ASN A 430 9.44 31.47 24.55
N LEU A 431 10.29 31.80 25.52
CA LEU A 431 11.22 30.86 26.19
C LEU A 431 10.94 30.71 27.69
N ILE A 432 9.74 31.04 28.17
CA ILE A 432 9.38 30.94 29.59
C ILE A 432 9.63 29.53 30.11
N GLY A 433 10.50 29.40 31.11
CA GLY A 433 10.80 28.12 31.75
C GLY A 433 11.55 27.13 30.87
N ALA A 434 12.01 27.53 29.68
CA ALA A 434 12.81 26.68 28.81
C ALA A 434 14.16 26.36 29.47
N ASN A 435 14.70 25.17 29.19
CA ASN A 435 16.01 24.72 29.66
C ASN A 435 17.01 24.71 28.49
N LEU A 436 17.94 25.66 28.49
CA LEU A 436 19.02 25.83 27.50
C LEU A 436 20.40 25.58 28.13
N ASN A 437 20.45 24.70 29.14
CA ASN A 437 21.69 24.44 29.87
C ASN A 437 22.77 23.88 28.95
N VAL A 438 23.94 24.53 28.97
CA VAL A 438 25.13 24.15 28.20
C VAL A 438 24.87 24.13 26.68
N THR A 439 23.82 24.79 26.21
CA THR A 439 23.52 24.91 24.78
C THR A 439 24.54 25.83 24.09
N ASN A 440 24.93 25.51 22.87
CA ASN A 440 25.75 26.39 22.04
C ASN A 440 24.85 27.28 21.19
N LEU A 441 24.83 28.57 21.50
CA LEU A 441 24.07 29.64 20.86
C LEU A 441 25.01 30.71 20.27
N THR A 442 26.22 30.32 19.86
CA THR A 442 27.17 31.24 19.20
C THR A 442 26.49 31.89 17.99
N ASP A 443 26.62 33.22 17.84
CA ASP A 443 26.02 34.03 16.78
C ASP A 443 24.47 34.01 16.73
N ALA A 444 23.77 33.42 17.71
CA ALA A 444 22.31 33.33 17.69
C ALA A 444 21.61 34.69 17.93
N ASN A 445 20.39 34.83 17.40
CA ASN A 445 19.61 36.07 17.47
C ASN A 445 18.36 35.91 18.35
N PHE A 446 18.32 36.61 19.47
CA PHE A 446 17.24 36.75 20.44
C PHE A 446 16.77 38.22 20.50
N SER A 447 16.80 38.92 19.36
CA SER A 447 16.22 40.26 19.31
C SER A 447 14.71 40.18 19.50
N ASP A 448 14.17 41.20 20.16
CA ASP A 448 12.74 41.29 20.45
C ASP A 448 12.20 42.62 19.90
N GLY A 449 10.97 42.57 19.41
CA GLY A 449 10.15 43.72 19.04
C GLY A 449 9.69 44.53 20.25
N ALA A 450 8.45 45.02 20.20
CA ALA A 450 7.86 45.83 21.28
C ALA A 450 7.04 44.99 22.28
N ASP A 451 6.82 43.72 21.98
CA ASP A 451 6.02 42.78 22.74
C ASP A 451 6.98 41.83 23.47
N SER A 452 7.48 42.29 24.62
CA SER A 452 8.57 41.63 25.34
C SER A 452 8.20 40.21 25.77
N ASP A 453 8.69 39.20 25.05
CA ASP A 453 8.52 37.80 25.43
C ASP A 453 9.64 37.40 26.41
N THR A 454 9.21 36.90 27.58
CA THR A 454 10.13 36.70 28.70
C THR A 454 10.95 35.43 28.52
N ILE A 455 12.27 35.58 28.48
CA ILE A 455 13.29 34.53 28.48
C ILE A 455 13.57 34.12 29.94
N GLY A 456 12.51 33.80 30.71
CA GLY A 456 12.61 33.23 32.06
C GLY A 456 13.17 31.80 32.05
N ALA A 457 14.20 31.57 31.24
CA ALA A 457 14.81 30.32 30.88
C ALA A 457 16.05 30.04 31.75
N ASP A 458 16.38 28.76 31.88
CA ASP A 458 17.65 28.32 32.42
C ASP A 458 18.71 28.30 31.31
N LEU A 459 19.59 29.28 31.31
CA LEU A 459 20.70 29.47 30.35
C LEU A 459 22.05 29.15 31.02
N THR A 460 22.05 28.28 32.05
CA THR A 460 23.26 27.97 32.82
C THR A 460 24.30 27.30 31.91
N GLY A 461 25.51 27.88 31.88
CA GLY A 461 26.63 27.36 31.09
C GLY A 461 26.48 27.51 29.58
N VAL A 462 25.51 28.29 29.10
CA VAL A 462 25.29 28.52 27.67
C VAL A 462 26.50 29.19 27.02
N THR A 463 26.77 28.88 25.76
CA THR A 463 27.75 29.63 24.93
C THR A 463 26.99 30.59 24.02
N PHE A 464 26.96 31.88 24.33
CA PHE A 464 26.25 32.93 23.57
C PHE A 464 27.24 33.94 22.97
N VAL A 465 28.35 33.43 22.43
CA VAL A 465 29.42 34.28 21.89
C VAL A 465 28.93 34.99 20.62
N ASN A 466 29.14 36.31 20.54
CA ASN A 466 28.59 37.21 19.50
C ASN A 466 27.05 37.16 19.35
N GLY A 467 26.32 36.61 20.33
CA GLY A 467 24.86 36.56 20.27
C GLY A 467 24.24 37.95 20.28
N VAL A 468 23.08 38.10 19.64
CA VAL A 468 22.33 39.36 19.57
C VAL A 468 21.07 39.21 20.42
N ALA A 469 20.86 40.10 21.39
CA ALA A 469 19.76 40.06 22.35
C ALA A 469 19.14 41.46 22.51
N ILE A 470 19.06 42.23 21.41
CA ILE A 470 18.61 43.63 21.45
C ILE A 470 17.13 43.69 21.84
N ASN A 471 16.81 44.50 22.85
CA ASN A 471 15.47 44.65 23.45
C ASN A 471 14.84 43.38 24.06
N GLY A 472 15.52 42.23 24.06
CA GLY A 472 14.97 40.99 24.60
C GLY A 472 14.75 41.05 26.11
N ASP A 473 13.72 40.34 26.61
CA ASP A 473 13.45 40.26 28.04
C ASP A 473 14.09 39.03 28.67
N PHE A 474 15.26 39.20 29.29
CA PHE A 474 15.97 38.19 30.06
C PHE A 474 15.71 38.31 31.58
N SER A 475 14.59 38.91 31.99
CA SER A 475 14.29 39.05 33.41
C SER A 475 14.17 37.68 34.10
N ASN A 476 14.83 37.57 35.26
CA ASN A 476 14.93 36.34 36.04
C ASN A 476 15.58 35.14 35.31
N ALA A 477 16.24 35.34 34.17
CA ALA A 477 16.99 34.30 33.47
C ALA A 477 18.17 33.80 34.33
N LEU A 478 18.49 32.51 34.23
CA LEU A 478 19.69 31.94 34.88
C LEU A 478 20.84 31.91 33.87
N LEU A 479 21.78 32.85 33.96
CA LEU A 479 22.96 32.97 33.09
C LEU A 479 24.24 32.52 33.82
N VAL A 480 24.10 31.60 34.77
CA VAL A 480 25.19 31.16 35.65
C VAL A 480 26.26 30.47 34.81
N ASN A 481 27.52 30.90 34.92
CA ASN A 481 28.65 30.40 34.12
C ASN A 481 28.46 30.50 32.59
N ALA A 482 27.55 31.35 32.09
CA ALA A 482 27.36 31.57 30.66
C ALA A 482 28.59 32.26 30.03
N ASP A 483 28.98 31.88 28.81
CA ASP A 483 29.93 32.65 28.00
C ASP A 483 29.17 33.64 27.13
N LEU A 484 29.21 34.92 27.52
CA LEU A 484 28.52 36.02 26.85
C LEU A 484 29.51 36.91 26.08
N THR A 485 30.69 36.39 25.74
CA THR A 485 31.75 37.14 25.05
C THR A 485 31.21 37.78 23.76
N LYS A 486 31.34 39.10 23.61
CA LYS A 486 30.84 39.91 22.48
C LYS A 486 29.33 39.87 22.25
N ALA A 487 28.55 39.35 23.20
CA ALA A 487 27.10 39.41 23.10
C ALA A 487 26.58 40.86 23.17
N ASN A 488 25.46 41.13 22.49
CA ASN A 488 24.85 42.45 22.44
C ASN A 488 23.45 42.47 23.07
N PHE A 489 23.36 42.98 24.30
CA PHE A 489 22.12 43.16 25.07
C PHE A 489 21.61 44.61 25.05
N THR A 490 21.90 45.40 24.01
CA THR A 490 21.42 46.80 23.93
C THR A 490 19.91 46.86 24.13
N GLY A 491 19.44 47.58 25.15
CA GLY A 491 18.01 47.72 25.45
C GLY A 491 17.33 46.49 26.06
N ALA A 492 18.04 45.39 26.32
CA ALA A 492 17.48 44.18 26.91
C ALA A 492 17.06 44.41 28.38
N ASN A 493 16.06 43.68 28.85
CA ASN A 493 15.72 43.64 30.27
C ASN A 493 16.50 42.51 30.96
N LEU A 494 17.34 42.82 31.94
CA LEU A 494 18.09 41.83 32.73
C LEU A 494 17.67 41.84 34.22
N ASP A 495 16.52 42.42 34.54
CA ASP A 495 16.07 42.55 35.92
C ASP A 495 15.91 41.17 36.59
N GLY A 496 16.66 40.96 37.67
CA GLY A 496 16.63 39.70 38.42
C GLY A 496 17.41 38.53 37.78
N ALA A 497 18.08 38.73 36.64
CA ALA A 497 18.90 37.70 36.02
C ALA A 497 20.11 37.31 36.90
N ASP A 498 20.42 36.02 36.99
CA ASP A 498 21.59 35.51 37.71
C ASP A 498 22.78 35.32 36.77
N LEU A 499 23.72 36.27 36.79
CA LEU A 499 24.95 36.24 35.98
C LEU A 499 26.16 35.68 36.74
N THR A 500 25.94 34.91 37.82
CA THR A 500 27.04 34.40 38.65
C THR A 500 28.02 33.56 37.82
N GLY A 501 29.28 33.99 37.75
CA GLY A 501 30.32 33.28 37.00
C GLY A 501 30.27 33.46 35.48
N ALA A 502 29.37 34.29 34.95
CA ALA A 502 29.30 34.58 33.52
C ALA A 502 30.55 35.30 33.00
N VAL A 503 30.97 35.00 31.77
CA VAL A 503 32.08 35.65 31.07
C VAL A 503 31.53 36.80 30.21
N LEU A 504 31.93 38.03 30.52
CA LEU A 504 31.40 39.27 29.90
C LEU A 504 32.45 40.04 29.08
N VAL A 505 33.31 39.34 28.32
CA VAL A 505 34.39 39.99 27.55
C VAL A 505 33.82 40.67 26.30
N ASP A 506 34.03 41.98 26.14
CA ASP A 506 33.49 42.78 25.04
C ASP A 506 31.95 42.73 24.88
N THR A 507 31.23 42.34 25.95
CA THR A 507 29.76 42.30 25.98
C THR A 507 29.17 43.70 26.09
N ILE A 508 28.12 43.98 25.31
CA ILE A 508 27.32 45.21 25.41
C ILE A 508 26.12 44.91 26.30
N LEU A 509 26.03 45.62 27.44
CA LEU A 509 24.91 45.50 28.39
C LEU A 509 23.84 46.58 28.12
N PRO A 510 22.63 46.45 28.71
CA PRO A 510 21.47 47.33 28.45
C PRO A 510 21.69 48.83 28.61
#